data_AF-A0A1G4I0L4-F1
#
_entry.id   AF-A0A1G4I0L4-F1
#
_cell.length_a   1.000
_cell.length_b   1.000
_cell.length_c   1.000
_cell.angle_alpha   90.00
_cell.angle_beta   90.00
_cell.angle_gamma   90.00
#
_symmetry.space_group_name_H-M   'P 1'
#
loop_
_entity.id
_entity.type
_entity.pdbx_description
1 polymer ?
#
loop_
_entity_poly.entity_id
_entity_poly.type
_entity_poly.pdbx_seq_one_letter_code
_entity_poly.pdbx_strand_id
1 'polypeptide(L)'
;MSPASPLPVAALSRLRITHRSFLTRSRGRHVCRSAVGVEYRPEQQKKVLDHSYARVINAEVVHGDEQKFWGERRTFYTQRNIFFPMWDRCAQALILITREVPRVPQEMAFRLMAVFLKLMLLPRLMMNTELMLPMWIASNAEGAMAAAKDGSKEKEQSSKQQGESKDDAKKEGDNTK
;
A
#
# COMPACT_ATOMS: atom_id res chain seq x y z
N MET A 1 -19.01 -3.43 -12.83
CA MET A 1 -18.68 -4.05 -11.53
C MET A 1 -17.35 -4.78 -11.69
N SER A 2 -16.31 -4.37 -10.96
CA SER A 2 -15.03 -5.08 -11.00
C SER A 2 -15.19 -6.48 -10.41
N PRO A 3 -14.62 -7.53 -11.01
CA PRO A 3 -14.76 -8.89 -10.48
C PRO A 3 -14.17 -8.97 -9.08
N ALA A 4 -14.88 -9.62 -8.17
CA ALA A 4 -14.40 -9.89 -6.82
C ALA A 4 -13.12 -10.73 -6.90
N SER A 5 -12.04 -10.24 -6.29
CA SER A 5 -10.77 -10.95 -6.33
C SER A 5 -10.69 -12.01 -5.23
N PRO A 6 -10.26 -13.25 -5.54
CA PRO A 6 -10.08 -14.31 -4.55
C PRO A 6 -8.84 -14.11 -3.67
N LEU A 7 -7.90 -13.26 -4.07
CA LEU A 7 -6.69 -12.94 -3.31
C LEU A 7 -6.86 -11.58 -2.60
N PRO A 8 -6.26 -11.39 -1.42
CA PRO A 8 -6.28 -10.10 -0.76
C PRO A 8 -5.57 -9.05 -1.62
N VAL A 9 -6.01 -7.79 -1.54
CA VAL A 9 -5.50 -6.68 -2.38
C VAL A 9 -3.97 -6.57 -2.30
N ALA A 10 -3.39 -6.72 -1.11
CA ALA A 10 -1.94 -6.68 -0.89
C ALA A 10 -1.16 -7.87 -1.51
N ALA A 11 -1.83 -8.95 -1.90
CA ALA A 11 -1.22 -10.09 -2.55
C ALA A 11 -1.29 -10.01 -4.07
N LEU A 12 -2.20 -9.23 -4.66
CA LEU A 12 -2.43 -9.19 -6.12
C LEU A 12 -1.19 -8.77 -6.92
N SER A 13 -0.37 -7.88 -6.38
CA SER A 13 0.87 -7.43 -7.02
C SER A 13 1.98 -8.51 -7.02
N ARG A 14 1.81 -9.60 -6.28
CA ARG A 14 2.87 -10.56 -5.94
C ARG A 14 2.53 -11.99 -6.26
N LEU A 15 1.29 -12.38 -5.97
CA LEU A 15 0.75 -13.70 -6.18
C LEU A 15 -0.06 -13.73 -7.48
N ARG A 16 -0.15 -14.92 -8.04
CA ARG A 16 -0.96 -15.26 -9.21
C ARG A 16 -1.66 -16.59 -8.92
N ILE A 17 -2.91 -16.71 -9.38
CA ILE A 17 -3.57 -18.00 -9.46
C ILE A 17 -3.21 -18.63 -10.80
N THR A 18 -2.55 -19.78 -10.74
CA THR A 18 -2.19 -20.55 -11.93
C THR A 18 -3.09 -21.77 -11.99
N HIS A 19 -3.90 -21.88 -13.05
CA HIS A 19 -4.75 -23.03 -13.32
C HIS A 19 -4.19 -23.79 -14.53
N ARG A 20 -3.69 -25.01 -14.32
CA ARG A 20 -3.14 -25.86 -15.39
C ARG A 20 -3.97 -27.13 -15.48
N SER A 21 -4.63 -27.35 -16.62
CA SER A 21 -5.46 -28.53 -16.88
C SER A 21 -4.72 -29.53 -17.76
N PHE A 22 -4.71 -30.80 -17.35
CA PHE A 22 -4.05 -31.90 -18.05
C PHE A 22 -5.00 -33.09 -18.21
N LEU A 23 -4.87 -33.81 -19.32
CA LEU A 23 -5.52 -35.10 -19.48
C LEU A 23 -4.60 -36.20 -18.94
N THR A 24 -5.09 -36.99 -18.00
CA THR A 24 -4.34 -38.09 -17.38
C THR A 24 -4.99 -39.42 -17.72
N ARG A 25 -4.21 -40.43 -18.11
CA ARG A 25 -4.73 -41.77 -18.35
C ARG A 25 -4.81 -42.54 -17.03
N SER A 26 -5.99 -43.05 -16.69
CA SER A 26 -6.21 -43.88 -15.49
C SER A 26 -7.10 -45.07 -15.85
N ARG A 27 -6.58 -46.30 -15.63
CA ARG A 27 -7.28 -47.56 -15.93
C ARG A 27 -7.91 -47.59 -17.34
N GLY A 28 -7.14 -47.15 -18.34
CA GLY A 28 -7.59 -47.15 -19.74
C GLY A 28 -8.48 -45.98 -20.17
N ARG A 29 -8.96 -45.13 -19.25
CA ARG A 29 -9.75 -43.92 -19.57
C ARG A 29 -8.91 -42.66 -19.45
N HIS A 30 -9.25 -41.62 -20.22
CA HIS A 30 -8.70 -40.28 -20.02
C HIS A 30 -9.55 -39.52 -19.01
N VAL A 31 -8.90 -38.95 -18.00
CA VAL A 31 -9.51 -38.15 -16.93
C VAL A 31 -8.89 -36.76 -16.95
N CYS A 32 -9.73 -35.74 -17.08
CA CYS A 32 -9.32 -34.35 -16.96
C CYS A 32 -8.98 -34.07 -15.48
N ARG A 33 -7.73 -33.68 -15.21
CA ARG A 33 -7.27 -33.26 -13.89
C ARG A 33 -6.69 -31.85 -14.01
N SER A 34 -7.01 -30.98 -13.07
CA SER A 34 -6.42 -29.66 -12.99
C SER A 34 -5.55 -29.51 -11.74
N ALA A 35 -4.45 -28.77 -11.90
CA ALA A 35 -3.64 -28.27 -10.81
C ALA A 35 -3.94 -26.79 -10.66
N VAL A 36 -4.52 -26.42 -9.51
CA VAL A 36 -4.82 -25.04 -9.14
C VAL A 36 -3.93 -24.66 -7.99
N GLY A 37 -3.10 -23.65 -8.18
CA GLY A 37 -2.15 -23.20 -7.17
C GLY A 37 -2.07 -21.68 -7.11
N VAL A 38 -1.70 -21.18 -5.93
CA VAL A 38 -1.29 -19.80 -5.74
C VAL A 38 0.23 -19.76 -5.78
N GLU A 39 0.78 -19.10 -6.78
CA GLU A 39 2.21 -19.03 -7.05
C GLU A 39 2.69 -17.58 -6.98
N TYR A 40 3.97 -17.36 -6.69
CA TYR A 40 4.58 -16.05 -6.92
C TYR A 40 4.59 -15.71 -8.41
N ARG A 41 4.46 -14.41 -8.73
CA ARG A 41 4.62 -13.92 -10.10
C ARG A 41 6.04 -14.20 -10.62
N PRO A 42 6.25 -14.37 -11.93
CA PRO A 42 7.55 -14.76 -12.49
C PRO A 42 8.73 -13.87 -12.06
N GLU A 43 8.51 -12.55 -11.96
CA GLU A 43 9.54 -11.59 -11.48
C GLU A 43 10.02 -11.89 -10.06
N GLN A 44 9.09 -12.28 -9.17
CA GLN A 44 9.42 -12.66 -7.80
C GLN A 44 9.95 -14.08 -7.73
N GLN A 45 9.43 -14.98 -8.57
CA GLN A 45 9.92 -16.35 -8.65
C GLN A 45 11.40 -16.38 -9.06
N LYS A 46 11.84 -15.51 -9.97
CA LYS A 46 13.26 -15.36 -10.31
C LYS A 46 14.10 -14.97 -9.09
N LYS A 47 13.61 -14.04 -8.27
CA LYS A 47 14.28 -13.62 -7.01
C LYS A 47 14.32 -14.74 -5.97
N VAL A 48 13.30 -15.58 -5.91
CA VAL A 48 13.28 -16.77 -5.03
C VAL A 48 14.37 -17.75 -5.45
N LEU A 49 14.47 -18.03 -6.75
CA LEU A 49 15.47 -18.95 -7.30
C LEU A 49 16.91 -18.42 -7.18
N ASP A 50 17.08 -17.09 -7.18
CA ASP A 50 18.36 -16.40 -7.00
C ASP A 50 18.74 -16.19 -5.51
N HIS A 51 17.97 -16.78 -4.58
CA HIS A 51 18.13 -16.58 -3.13
C HIS A 51 18.10 -15.11 -2.67
N SER A 52 17.57 -14.21 -3.50
CA SER A 52 17.60 -12.75 -3.30
C SER A 52 16.30 -12.21 -2.69
N TYR A 53 15.33 -13.06 -2.37
CA TYR A 53 13.97 -12.65 -2.01
C TYR A 53 13.70 -12.72 -0.50
N ALA A 54 13.72 -11.56 0.17
CA ALA A 54 13.61 -11.46 1.63
C ALA A 54 12.33 -12.04 2.28
N ARG A 55 11.23 -12.19 1.53
CA ARG A 55 9.97 -12.72 2.07
C ARG A 55 9.91 -14.26 2.09
N VAL A 56 10.82 -14.93 1.40
CA VAL A 56 10.98 -16.38 1.42
C VAL A 56 12.27 -16.68 2.15
N ILE A 57 12.18 -17.40 3.26
CA ILE A 57 13.32 -17.71 4.12
C ILE A 57 13.80 -19.13 3.78
N ASN A 58 15.11 -19.30 3.70
CA ASN A 58 15.71 -20.62 3.54
C ASN A 58 15.50 -21.44 4.81
N ALA A 59 15.08 -22.70 4.67
CA ALA A 59 14.73 -23.55 5.80
C ALA A 59 15.92 -23.78 6.74
N GLU A 60 17.14 -23.89 6.21
CA GLU A 60 18.32 -24.28 6.99
C GLU A 60 18.70 -23.23 8.04
N VAL A 61 18.32 -21.98 7.77
CA VAL A 61 18.52 -20.84 8.67
C VAL A 61 17.54 -20.87 9.84
N VAL A 62 16.40 -21.57 9.70
CA VAL A 62 15.33 -21.63 10.70
C VAL A 62 15.64 -22.67 11.78
N HIS A 63 16.11 -23.86 11.39
CA HIS A 63 16.34 -24.97 12.33
C HIS A 63 17.64 -25.75 12.11
N GLY A 64 18.52 -25.30 11.22
CA GLY A 64 19.71 -26.05 10.81
C GLY A 64 19.36 -27.17 9.83
N ASP A 65 20.18 -28.22 9.83
CA ASP A 65 20.14 -29.37 8.90
C ASP A 65 18.74 -30.00 8.68
N GLU A 66 18.15 -29.71 7.52
CA GLU A 66 16.90 -30.30 7.00
C GLU A 66 16.98 -31.81 6.84
N GLN A 67 18.12 -32.33 6.39
CA GLN A 67 18.30 -33.75 6.10
C GLN A 67 18.16 -34.56 7.37
N LYS A 68 18.69 -34.05 8.48
CA LYS A 68 18.45 -34.61 9.81
C LYS A 68 17.00 -34.38 10.26
N PHE A 69 16.47 -33.17 10.14
CA PHE A 69 15.13 -32.84 10.65
C PHE A 69 14.00 -33.61 9.96
N TRP A 70 13.94 -33.59 8.63
CA TRP A 70 12.93 -34.32 7.86
C TRP A 70 13.22 -35.81 7.76
N GLY A 71 14.49 -36.20 7.84
CA GLY A 71 14.93 -37.60 7.85
C GLY A 71 14.81 -38.28 9.22
N GLU A 72 14.52 -37.53 10.29
CA GLU A 72 14.48 -38.07 11.64
C GLU A 72 13.33 -39.09 11.78
N ARG A 73 13.71 -40.24 12.33
CA ARG A 73 12.83 -41.38 12.60
C ARG A 73 12.63 -41.52 14.09
N ARG A 74 11.41 -41.87 14.50
CA ARG A 74 11.04 -42.04 15.90
C ARG A 74 11.73 -43.26 16.48
N THR A 75 12.59 -43.04 17.47
CA THR A 75 13.36 -44.09 18.15
C THR A 75 13.01 -44.22 19.64
N PHE A 76 12.16 -43.33 20.18
CA PHE A 76 11.82 -43.30 21.60
C PHE A 76 11.03 -44.56 22.00
N TYR A 77 11.67 -45.45 22.77
CA TYR A 77 11.12 -46.71 23.29
C TYR A 77 10.37 -47.56 22.23
N THR A 78 10.85 -47.58 20.99
CA THR A 78 10.21 -48.31 19.90
C THR A 78 11.24 -48.73 18.85
N GLN A 79 11.11 -49.97 18.36
CA GLN A 79 11.94 -50.52 17.28
C GLN A 79 11.45 -50.13 15.87
N ARG A 80 10.24 -49.56 15.77
CA ARG A 80 9.66 -49.10 14.51
C ARG A 80 10.24 -47.75 14.10
N ASN A 81 11.07 -47.77 13.06
CA ASN A 81 11.72 -46.60 12.48
C ASN A 81 10.78 -45.83 11.53
N ILE A 82 9.71 -45.25 12.08
CA ILE A 82 8.73 -44.45 11.33
C ILE A 82 9.14 -42.98 11.38
N PHE A 83 9.01 -42.26 10.26
CA PHE A 83 9.19 -40.81 10.23
C PHE A 83 8.22 -40.08 11.17
N PHE A 84 8.61 -38.88 11.58
CA PHE A 84 7.68 -38.01 12.27
C PHE A 84 6.49 -37.62 11.35
N PRO A 85 5.26 -37.54 11.88
CA PRO A 85 4.07 -37.13 11.15
C PRO A 85 4.21 -35.72 10.56
N MET A 86 3.58 -35.53 9.40
CA MET A 86 3.63 -34.27 8.67
C MET A 86 3.12 -33.08 9.49
N TRP A 87 2.05 -33.27 10.27
CA TRP A 87 1.45 -32.19 11.05
C TRP A 87 2.38 -31.63 12.12
N ASP A 88 3.16 -32.49 12.77
CA ASP A 88 4.11 -32.10 13.81
C ASP A 88 5.28 -31.31 13.21
N ARG A 89 5.81 -31.79 12.07
CA ARG A 89 6.86 -31.07 11.34
C ARG A 89 6.41 -29.71 10.81
N CYS A 90 5.20 -29.63 10.24
CA CYS A 90 4.60 -28.37 9.82
C CYS A 90 4.40 -27.42 11.02
N ALA A 91 3.93 -27.93 12.15
CA ALA A 91 3.69 -27.14 13.34
C ALA A 91 5.01 -26.58 13.90
N GLN A 92 6.04 -27.41 14.05
CA GLN A 92 7.35 -26.98 14.52
C GLN A 92 7.97 -25.94 13.57
N ALA A 93 7.92 -26.16 12.26
CA ALA A 93 8.41 -25.20 11.27
C ALA A 93 7.67 -23.86 11.37
N LEU A 94 6.34 -23.87 11.48
CA LEU A 94 5.56 -22.65 11.63
C LEU A 94 5.89 -21.93 12.95
N ILE A 95 6.00 -22.66 14.06
CA ILE A 95 6.37 -22.11 15.37
C ILE A 95 7.70 -21.37 15.27
N LEU A 96 8.71 -21.99 14.64
CA LEU A 96 10.03 -21.38 14.48
C LEU A 96 10.01 -20.14 13.60
N ILE A 97 9.17 -20.11 12.55
CA ILE A 97 8.97 -18.94 11.69
C ILE A 97 8.28 -17.80 12.44
N THR A 98 7.36 -18.09 13.37
CA THR A 98 6.56 -17.09 14.09
C THR A 98 7.09 -16.76 15.48
N ARG A 99 8.33 -17.12 15.82
CA ARG A 99 8.91 -16.76 17.13
C ARG A 99 9.04 -15.25 17.26
N GLU A 100 8.91 -14.77 18.49
CA GLU A 100 9.09 -13.36 18.79
C GLU A 100 10.54 -12.94 18.50
N VAL A 101 10.67 -11.88 17.71
CA VAL A 101 11.98 -11.28 17.38
C VAL A 101 12.33 -10.25 18.45
N PRO A 102 13.53 -10.29 19.06
CA PRO A 102 13.93 -9.28 20.02
C PRO A 102 14.04 -7.92 19.34
N ARG A 103 12.98 -7.11 19.43
CA ARG A 103 12.92 -5.78 18.82
C ARG A 103 13.90 -4.85 19.53
N VAL A 104 14.78 -4.23 18.76
CA VAL A 104 15.82 -3.35 19.30
C VAL A 104 15.18 -2.10 19.89
N PRO A 105 15.62 -1.60 21.07
CA PRO A 105 15.09 -0.37 21.66
C PRO A 105 15.12 0.86 20.74
N GLN A 106 16.02 0.88 19.75
CA GLN A 106 16.07 1.91 18.70
C GLN A 106 14.78 1.96 17.86
N GLU A 107 14.19 0.80 17.53
CA GLU A 107 12.88 0.77 16.85
C GLU A 107 11.78 1.32 17.76
N MET A 108 11.85 1.03 19.07
CA MET A 108 10.90 1.56 20.05
C MET A 108 11.05 3.07 20.21
N ALA A 109 12.28 3.60 20.28
CA ALA A 109 12.56 5.02 20.32
C ALA A 109 12.03 5.74 19.07
N PHE A 110 12.19 5.15 17.89
CA PHE A 110 11.61 5.68 16.64
C PHE A 110 10.07 5.69 16.70
N ARG A 111 9.44 4.62 17.20
CA ARG A 111 7.98 4.59 17.38
C ARG A 111 7.51 5.63 18.40
N LEU A 112 8.23 5.83 19.49
CA LEU A 112 7.93 6.88 20.48
C LEU A 112 8.04 8.26 19.84
N MET A 113 9.10 8.54 19.07
CA MET A 113 9.20 9.78 18.30
C MET A 113 8.00 9.97 17.36
N ALA A 114 7.57 8.92 16.66
CA ALA A 114 6.41 8.98 15.77
C ALA A 114 5.09 9.28 16.51
N VAL A 115 4.92 8.75 17.72
CA VAL A 115 3.76 9.03 18.58
C VAL A 115 3.72 10.51 18.97
N PHE A 116 4.87 11.08 19.37
CA PHE A 116 4.96 12.49 19.77
C PHE A 116 5.09 13.47 18.60
N LEU A 117 5.22 12.98 17.37
CA LEU A 117 5.44 13.83 16.20
C LEU A 117 4.35 14.89 16.02
N LYS A 118 3.07 14.52 16.19
CA LYS A 118 1.96 15.48 16.10
C LYS A 118 2.05 16.56 17.18
N LEU A 119 2.40 16.17 18.40
CA LEU A 119 2.57 17.10 19.53
C LEU A 119 3.78 18.02 19.34
N MET A 120 4.84 17.56 18.67
CA MET A 120 5.97 18.42 18.30
C MET A 120 5.65 19.35 17.12
N LEU A 121 4.81 18.91 16.18
CA LEU A 121 4.43 19.70 15.01
C LEU A 121 3.38 20.78 15.35
N LEU A 122 2.51 20.56 16.33
CA LEU A 122 1.47 21.51 16.72
C LEU A 122 2.03 22.89 17.15
N PRO A 123 2.99 23.00 18.08
CA PRO A 123 3.59 24.29 18.45
C PRO A 123 4.29 24.97 17.28
N ARG A 124 4.97 24.19 16.42
CA ARG A 124 5.61 24.71 15.21
C ARG A 124 4.58 25.27 14.23
N LEU A 125 3.44 24.60 14.09
CA LEU A 125 2.34 25.07 13.25
C LEU A 125 1.73 26.36 13.81
N MET A 126 1.49 26.42 15.13
CA MET A 126 0.97 27.61 15.80
C MET A 126 1.89 28.82 15.63
N MET A 127 3.19 28.66 15.88
CA MET A 127 4.17 29.74 15.73
C MET A 127 4.34 30.17 14.26
N ASN A 128 4.30 29.23 13.32
CA ASN A 128 4.29 29.56 11.90
C ASN A 128 3.01 30.31 11.50
N THR A 129 1.83 29.95 12.02
CA THR A 129 0.61 30.72 11.79
C THR A 129 0.68 32.11 12.43
N GLU A 130 1.23 32.26 13.63
CA GLU A 130 1.41 33.57 14.26
C GLU A 130 2.35 34.49 13.49
N LEU A 131 3.31 33.96 12.73
CA LEU A 131 4.20 34.74 11.88
C LEU A 131 3.59 35.01 10.50
N MET A 132 2.92 34.01 9.90
CA MET A 132 2.39 34.13 8.55
C MET A 132 1.03 34.82 8.49
N LEU A 133 0.18 34.74 9.52
CA LEU A 133 -1.12 35.45 9.56
C LEU A 133 -0.93 36.96 9.54
N PRO A 134 -0.09 37.58 10.40
CA PRO A 134 0.14 39.02 10.34
C PRO A 134 0.80 39.45 9.02
N MET A 135 1.74 38.66 8.48
CA MET A 135 2.33 38.96 7.17
C MET A 135 1.31 38.88 6.02
N TRP A 136 0.41 37.90 6.05
CA TRP A 136 -0.65 37.76 5.05
C TRP A 136 -1.72 38.85 5.19
N ILE A 137 -2.11 39.19 6.42
CA ILE A 137 -3.02 40.30 6.71
C ILE A 137 -2.40 41.63 6.29
N ALA A 138 -1.12 41.87 6.59
CA ALA A 138 -0.40 43.06 6.19
C ALA A 138 -0.28 43.15 4.66
N SER A 139 0.08 42.06 3.98
CA SER A 139 0.17 42.02 2.52
C SER A 139 -1.19 42.26 1.83
N ASN A 140 -2.29 41.70 2.37
CA ASN A 140 -3.64 41.95 1.86
C ASN A 140 -4.15 43.35 2.20
N ALA A 141 -3.81 43.88 3.38
CA ALA A 141 -4.15 45.25 3.77
C ALA A 141 -3.38 46.28 2.95
N GLU A 142 -2.11 46.02 2.62
CA GLU A 142 -1.32 46.80 1.68
C GLU A 142 -1.91 46.73 0.26
N GLY A 143 -2.37 45.55 -0.19
CA GLY A 143 -3.10 45.41 -1.45
C GLY A 143 -4.42 46.19 -1.48
N ALA A 144 -5.20 46.16 -0.38
CA ALA A 144 -6.45 46.91 -0.24
C ALA A 144 -6.22 48.43 -0.12
N MET A 145 -5.15 48.84 0.57
CA MET A 145 -4.75 50.25 0.71
C MET A 145 -4.18 50.80 -0.61
N ALA A 146 -3.45 50.00 -1.38
CA ALA A 146 -3.02 50.35 -2.73
C ALA A 146 -4.22 50.51 -3.66
N ALA A 147 -5.18 49.57 -3.63
CA ALA A 147 -6.43 49.67 -4.39
C ALA A 147 -7.29 50.88 -3.95
N ALA A 148 -7.31 51.24 -2.67
CA ALA A 148 -8.01 52.43 -2.16
C ALA A 148 -7.30 53.74 -2.51
N LYS A 149 -5.96 53.73 -2.59
CA LYS A 149 -5.14 54.88 -3.00
C LYS A 149 -5.24 55.15 -4.49
N ASP A 150 -5.36 54.10 -5.30
CA ASP A 150 -5.67 54.22 -6.73
C ASP A 150 -7.16 54.60 -6.94
N GLY A 151 -8.08 54.12 -6.10
CA GLY A 151 -9.49 54.55 -6.10
C GLY A 151 -9.76 55.96 -5.55
N SER A 152 -8.79 56.61 -4.91
CA SER A 152 -8.86 58.00 -4.45
C SER A 152 -8.55 59.02 -5.55
N LYS A 153 -8.11 58.58 -6.73
CA LYS A 153 -7.94 59.45 -7.90
C LYS A 153 -9.14 59.45 -8.85
N GLU A 154 -10.23 58.77 -8.50
CA GLU A 154 -11.45 58.71 -9.33
C GLU A 154 -12.70 59.18 -8.57
N LYS A 155 -12.57 60.23 -7.76
CA LYS A 155 -13.72 60.97 -7.19
C LYS A 155 -13.76 62.43 -7.62
N GLU A 156 -13.37 62.71 -8.85
CA GLU A 156 -13.80 63.90 -9.58
C GLU A 156 -13.94 63.54 -11.06
N GLN A 157 -15.04 62.86 -11.43
CA GLN A 157 -15.77 63.18 -12.67
C GLN A 157 -17.06 62.37 -12.84
N SER A 158 -18.12 63.13 -13.09
CA SER A 158 -19.34 62.76 -13.83
C SER A 158 -20.23 61.65 -13.27
N SER A 159 -21.26 62.11 -12.58
CA SER A 159 -22.66 61.81 -12.89
C SER A 159 -22.92 61.37 -14.35
N LYS A 160 -23.46 60.16 -14.57
CA LYS A 160 -24.62 59.88 -15.45
C LYS A 160 -24.98 58.38 -15.49
N GLN A 161 -26.28 58.11 -15.35
CA GLN A 161 -27.04 56.87 -15.67
C GLN A 161 -26.74 55.67 -14.76
N GLN A 162 -27.58 55.21 -13.81
CA GLN A 162 -29.04 55.08 -13.74
C GLN A 162 -29.67 54.36 -14.94
N GLY A 163 -29.97 53.07 -14.74
CA GLY A 163 -31.26 52.47 -15.13
C GLY A 163 -31.27 51.43 -16.27
N GLU A 164 -31.89 50.28 -15.96
CA GLU A 164 -32.64 49.39 -16.87
C GLU A 164 -31.85 48.46 -17.81
N SER A 165 -32.25 47.22 -18.12
CA SER A 165 -33.31 46.32 -17.68
C SER A 165 -33.03 44.95 -18.32
N LYS A 166 -33.73 43.92 -17.83
CA LYS A 166 -33.74 42.53 -18.30
C LYS A 166 -34.29 42.35 -19.72
N ASP A 167 -33.93 41.18 -20.27
CA ASP A 167 -34.61 40.38 -21.30
C ASP A 167 -34.63 40.94 -22.73
N ASP A 168 -34.01 40.23 -23.69
CA ASP A 168 -34.76 39.30 -24.54
C ASP A 168 -33.89 38.49 -25.51
N ALA A 169 -34.46 37.35 -25.91
CA ALA A 169 -33.82 36.21 -26.53
C ALA A 169 -33.81 36.22 -28.08
N LYS A 170 -32.86 35.42 -28.61
CA LYS A 170 -32.88 34.63 -29.86
C LYS A 170 -33.07 35.33 -31.22
N LYS A 171 -32.10 35.07 -32.11
CA LYS A 171 -32.17 34.35 -33.41
C LYS A 171 -30.96 34.78 -34.27
N GLU A 172 -30.40 34.08 -35.25
CA GLU A 172 -30.47 32.73 -35.84
C GLU A 172 -29.64 32.86 -37.14
N GLY A 173 -28.72 31.92 -37.42
CA GLY A 173 -28.04 31.75 -38.72
C GLY A 173 -27.00 32.83 -39.10
N ASP A 174 -26.08 32.66 -40.03
CA ASP A 174 -25.63 31.55 -40.88
C ASP A 174 -24.34 32.06 -41.56
N ASN A 175 -23.39 31.15 -41.86
CA ASN A 175 -22.37 31.21 -42.92
C ASN A 175 -21.56 32.52 -43.20
N THR A 176 -20.22 32.47 -43.11
CA THR A 176 -19.29 32.30 -44.26
C THR A 176 -17.82 32.60 -43.92
N LYS A 177 -16.95 31.80 -44.57
CA LYS A 177 -15.49 31.89 -44.83
C LYS A 177 -14.53 31.35 -43.77
#